data_AF-A0A5E4UCW1-F1
#
_entry.id   AF-A0A5E4UCW1-F1
#
_cell.length_a   1.000
_cell.length_b   1.000
_cell.length_c   1.000
_cell.angle_alpha   90.00
_cell.angle_beta   90.00
_cell.angle_gamma   90.00
#
_symmetry.space_group_name_H-M   'P 1'
#
loop_
_entity.id
_entity.type
_entity.pdbx_description
1 polymer ?
#
loop_
_entity_poly.entity_id
_entity_poly.type
_entity_poly.pdbx_seq_one_letter_code
_entity_poly.pdbx_strand_id
1 'polypeptide(L)' 'MKLRTADEARSELQSKGISITQWAIANRFSPNLVFEVLGGRKKCVRGQAHEIAIKLGLKAGEICSDPAKALAPLHRRAA' A
#
# COMPACT_ATOMS: atom_id res chain seq x y z
N MET A 1 0.17 -5.56 13.81
CA MET A 1 0.55 -4.18 13.41
C MET A 1 -0.64 -3.26 13.65
N LYS A 2 -0.43 -2.10 14.27
CA LYS A 2 -1.51 -1.12 14.50
C LYS A 2 -1.84 -0.43 13.18
N LEU A 3 -3.10 -0.48 12.77
CA LEU A 3 -3.58 0.25 11.59
C LEU A 3 -3.54 1.74 11.88
N ARG A 4 -3.03 2.51 10.91
CA ARG A 4 -2.93 3.96 10.99
C ARG A 4 -4.07 4.61 10.23
N THR A 5 -4.52 5.77 10.70
CA THR A 5 -5.41 6.62 9.90
C THR A 5 -4.63 7.37 8.83
N ALA A 6 -5.32 7.96 7.85
CA ALA A 6 -4.66 8.77 6.82
C ALA A 6 -3.90 9.96 7.42
N ASP A 7 -4.42 10.56 8.50
CA ASP A 7 -3.78 11.67 9.19
C ASP A 7 -2.55 11.24 9.96
N GLU A 8 -2.58 10.07 10.60
CA GLU A 8 -1.40 9.48 11.24
C GLU A 8 -0.31 9.16 10.21
N ALA A 9 -0.67 8.63 9.05
CA ALA A 9 0.29 8.38 7.97
C ALA A 9 0.92 9.69 7.46
N ARG A 10 0.13 10.77 7.31
CA ARG A 10 0.65 12.11 6.96
C ARG A 10 1.59 12.63 8.03
N SER A 11 1.21 12.52 9.30
CA SER A 11 1.99 13.00 10.44
C SER A 11 3.33 12.26 10.54
N GLU A 12 3.37 10.95 10.28
CA GLU A 12 4.62 10.19 10.27
C GLU A 12 5.56 10.61 9.12
N LEU A 13 5.01 10.87 7.92
CA LEU A 13 5.82 11.40 6.82
C LEU A 13 6.38 12.77 7.19
N GLN A 14 5.56 13.64 7.77
CA GLN A 14 5.96 14.97 8.23
C GLN A 14 7.01 14.90 9.35
N SER A 15 6.86 14.01 10.33
CA SER A 15 7.82 13.85 11.43
C SER A 15 9.19 13.36 10.94
N LYS A 16 9.23 12.68 9.79
CA LYS A 16 10.46 12.26 9.12
C LYS A 16 11.00 13.31 8.13
N GLY A 17 10.29 14.43 7.95
CA GLY A 17 10.65 15.47 6.97
C GLY A 17 10.44 15.04 5.51
N ILE A 18 9.61 14.03 5.25
CA ILE A 18 9.37 13.48 3.91
C ILE A 18 8.03 14.00 3.40
N SER A 19 8.01 14.63 2.23
CA SER A 19 6.75 15.00 1.58
C SER A 19 6.04 13.77 0.98
N ILE A 20 4.71 13.84 0.85
CA ILE A 20 3.91 12.79 0.18
C ILE A 20 4.44 12.51 -1.23
N THR A 21 4.82 13.56 -1.96
CA THR A 21 5.39 13.46 -3.30
C THR A 21 6.73 12.72 -3.31
N GLN A 22 7.66 13.08 -2.41
CA GLN A 22 8.94 12.37 -2.29
C GLN A 22 8.73 10.90 -1.92
N TRP A 23 7.83 10.62 -0.98
CA TRP A 23 7.50 9.25 -0.60
C TRP A 23 6.91 8.46 -1.78
N ALA A 24 6.03 9.08 -2.57
CA ALA A 24 5.43 8.47 -3.75
C ALA A 24 6.51 8.13 -4.79
N ILE A 25 7.39 9.09 -5.11
CA ILE A 25 8.49 8.90 -6.08
C ILE A 25 9.44 7.81 -5.62
N ALA A 26 9.85 7.82 -4.35
CA ALA A 26 10.73 6.81 -3.77
C ALA A 26 10.13 5.39 -3.83
N ASN A 27 8.80 5.28 -3.77
CA ASN A 27 8.08 4.01 -3.90
C ASN A 27 7.61 3.71 -5.33
N ARG A 28 7.97 4.54 -6.32
CA ARG A 28 7.55 4.43 -7.73
C ARG A 28 6.03 4.48 -7.95
N PHE A 29 5.34 5.30 -7.15
CA PHE A 29 3.93 5.60 -7.31
C PHE A 29 3.69 7.01 -7.84
N SER A 30 2.55 7.22 -8.50
CA SER A 30 2.09 8.56 -8.85
C SER A 30 1.67 9.32 -7.59
N PRO A 31 2.15 10.56 -7.37
CA PRO A 31 1.73 11.39 -6.23
C PRO A 31 0.21 11.56 -6.18
N ASN A 32 -0.45 11.76 -7.32
CA ASN A 32 -1.91 11.89 -7.41
C ASN A 32 -2.62 10.66 -6.85
N LEU A 33 -2.13 9.46 -7.17
CA LEU A 33 -2.70 8.22 -6.64
C LEU A 33 -2.54 8.12 -5.12
N VAL A 34 -1.39 8.52 -4.58
CA VAL A 34 -1.16 8.53 -3.13
C VAL A 34 -2.10 9.52 -2.43
N PHE A 35 -2.31 10.71 -3.01
CA PHE A 35 -3.30 11.68 -2.50
C PHE A 35 -4.74 11.13 -2.56
N GLU A 36 -5.11 10.40 -3.61
CA GLU A 36 -6.42 9.76 -3.69
C GLU A 36 -6.63 8.67 -2.62
N VAL A 37 -5.58 7.90 -2.32
CA VAL A 37 -5.60 6.87 -1.26
C VAL A 37 -5.71 7.51 0.11
N LEU A 38 -4.84 8.48 0.43
CA LEU A 38 -4.88 9.23 1.68
C LEU A 38 -6.18 10.04 1.84
N GLY A 39 -6.79 10.48 0.75
CA GLY A 39 -8.06 11.19 0.74
C GLY A 39 -9.29 10.28 0.80
N GLY A 40 -9.11 8.95 0.85
CA GLY A 40 -10.23 8.00 0.91
C GLY A 40 -11.06 7.89 -0.37
N ARG A 41 -10.62 8.48 -1.50
CA ARG A 41 -11.34 8.43 -2.78
C ARG A 41 -11.28 7.04 -3.43
N LYS A 42 -10.28 6.23 -3.08
CA LYS A 42 -10.10 4.85 -3.57
C LYS A 42 -10.37 3.84 -2.45
N LYS A 43 -11.09 2.77 -2.78
CA LYS A 43 -11.35 1.64 -1.87
C LYS A 43 -10.10 0.78 -1.56
N CYS A 44 -9.00 0.99 -2.29
CA CYS A 44 -7.70 0.31 -2.07
C CYS A 44 -7.79 -1.22 -2.01
N VAL A 45 -8.62 -1.81 -2.89
CA VAL A 45 -8.89 -3.26 -2.91
C VAL A 45 -7.81 -4.04 -3.65
N ARG A 46 -7.26 -3.48 -4.73
CA ARG A 46 -6.27 -4.15 -5.60
C ARG A 46 -5.31 -3.15 -6.25
N GLY A 47 -4.21 -3.67 -6.81
CA GLY A 47 -3.22 -2.91 -7.57
C GLY A 47 -2.44 -1.90 -6.72
N GLN A 48 -1.92 -0.86 -7.35
CA GLN A 48 -1.08 0.15 -6.68
C GLN A 48 -1.79 0.85 -5.51
N ALA A 49 -3.10 1.11 -5.60
CA ALA A 49 -3.86 1.70 -4.49
C ALA A 49 -3.86 0.81 -3.24
N HIS A 50 -3.94 -0.51 -3.41
CA HIS A 50 -3.83 -1.47 -2.33
C HIS A 50 -2.42 -1.49 -1.72
N GLU A 51 -1.41 -1.50 -2.59
CA GLU A 51 0.00 -1.47 -2.17
C GLU A 51 0.35 -0.21 -1.38
N ILE A 52 -0.12 0.95 -1.84
CA ILE A 52 0.04 2.23 -1.13
C ILE A 52 -0.62 2.17 0.25
N ALA A 53 -1.85 1.66 0.33
CA ALA A 53 -2.57 1.56 1.60
C ALA A 53 -1.86 0.64 2.62
N ILE A 54 -1.25 -0.47 2.16
CA ILE A 54 -0.44 -1.33 3.02
C ILE A 54 0.85 -0.63 3.44
N LYS A 55 1.60 -0.04 2.50
CA LYS A 55 2.88 0.63 2.78
C LYS A 55 2.74 1.82 3.72
N LEU A 56 1.63 2.55 3.65
CA LEU A 56 1.30 3.65 4.57
C LEU A 56 0.70 3.16 5.91
N GLY A 57 0.46 1.85 6.05
CA GLY A 57 -0.14 1.26 7.25
C GLY A 57 -1.64 1.54 7.42
N LEU A 58 -2.33 1.99 6.37
CA LEU A 58 -3.77 2.28 6.38
C LEU A 58 -4.63 1.02 6.43
N LYS A 59 -4.09 -0.09 5.92
CA LYS A 59 -4.77 -1.38 5.85
C LYS A 59 -3.78 -2.52 6.07
N ALA A 60 -4.25 -3.59 6.73
CA ALA A 60 -3.53 -4.86 6.79
C ALA A 60 -3.77 -5.67 5.52
N GLY A 61 -2.70 -6.21 4.95
CA GLY A 61 -2.76 -7.06 3.77
C GLY A 61 -1.37 -7.43 3.29
N GLU A 62 -1.32 -8.23 2.23
CA GLU A 62 -0.09 -8.70 1.63
C GLU A 62 0.08 -8.11 0.23
N ILE A 63 1.28 -7.64 -0.08
CA ILE A 63 1.61 -7.13 -1.41
C ILE A 63 2.03 -8.34 -2.26
N CYS A 64 1.12 -8.78 -3.13
CA CYS A 64 1.44 -9.82 -4.09
C CYS A 64 2.28 -9.23 -5.23
N SER A 65 3.59 -9.51 -5.23
CA SER A 65 4.50 -9.08 -6.31
C SER A 65 4.40 -9.94 -7.56
N ASP A 66 3.94 -11.19 -7.44
CA ASP A 66 3.77 -12.13 -8.55
C ASP A 66 2.39 -12.81 -8.46
N PRO A 67 1.39 -12.34 -9.23
CA PRO A 67 0.06 -12.94 -9.22
C PRO A 67 0.06 -14.36 -9.77
N ALA A 68 0.99 -14.73 -10.66
CA ALA A 68 1.08 -16.09 -11.18
C ALA A 68 1.55 -17.07 -10.10
N LYS A 69 2.48 -16.65 -9.24
CA LYS A 69 2.89 -17.44 -8.07
C LYS A 69 1.80 -17.51 -7.01
N ALA A 70 1.04 -16.44 -6.78
CA ALA A 70 -0.02 -16.43 -5.76
C ALA A 70 -1.27 -17.21 -6.18
N LEU A 71 -1.58 -17.27 -7.47
CA LEU A 71 -2.70 -18.03 -8.02
C LEU A 71 -2.31 -19.47 -8.41
N ALA A 72 -1.02 -19.82 -8.32
CA ALA A 72 -0.58 -21.18 -8.59
C ALA A 72 -1.28 -22.14 -7.61
N PRO A 73 -1.94 -23.21 -8.09
CA PRO A 73 -2.49 -24.21 -7.21
C PRO A 73 -1.34 -24.78 -6.37
N LEU A 74 -1.46 -24.67 -5.04
CA LEU A 74 -0.64 -25.42 -4.10
C LEU A 74 -0.63 -26.86 -4.59
N HIS A 75 0.50 -27.32 -5.14
CA HIS A 75 0.61 -28.67 -5.65
C HIS A 75 0.27 -29.58 -4.47
N ARG A 76 -0.87 -30.26 -4.60
CA ARG A 76 -1.42 -31.17 -3.60
C ARG A 76 -0.37 -32.26 -3.40
N ARG A 77 0.44 -32.17 -2.33
CA ARG A 77 1.29 -33.28 -1.92
C ARG A 77 0.40 -34.34 -1.28
N ALA A 78 0.01 -35.31 -2.11
CA ALA A 78 -0.35 -36.67 -1.75
C ALA A 78 0.28 -37.52 -2.87
N ALA A 79 1.08 -38.56 -2.62
CA ALA A 79 1.28 -39.39 -1.45
C ALA A 79 2.76 -39.77 -1.29
#